data_AF-A0A6V8EVW5-F1
#
_entry.id   AF-A0A6V8EVW5-F1
#
_cell.length_a   1.000
_cell.length_b   1.000
_cell.length_c   1.000
_cell.angle_alpha   90.00
_cell.angle_beta   90.00
_cell.angle_gamma   90.00
#
_symmetry.space_group_name_H-M   'P 1'
#
loop_
_entity.id
_entity.type
_entity.pdbx_description
1 polymer ?
#
loop_
_entity_poly.entity_id
_entity_poly.type
_entity_poly.pdbx_seq_one_letter_code
_entity_poly.pdbx_strand_id
1 'polypeptide(L)'
;VERYLNFETKEDVAEEFGFIDSNHYTPWPIVLPTDDDSIQRIEDQANLSQSIFEYYGLPGTPSLFLIDQNGVIQWESDTYYPNENSIGEIEKAYNKVI
;
A
#
# COMPACT_ATOMS: atom_id res chain seq x y z
N VAL A 1 -9.58 12.00 0.11
CA VAL A 1 -10.20 11.55 -1.15
C VAL A 1 -10.60 10.11 -0.96
N GLU A 2 -11.89 9.77 -1.02
CA GLU A 2 -12.33 8.37 -1.04
C GLU A 2 -12.07 7.82 -2.45
N ARG A 3 -11.32 6.72 -2.56
CA ARG A 3 -10.88 6.15 -3.83
C ARG A 3 -11.45 4.74 -4.00
N TYR A 4 -11.97 4.45 -5.19
CA TYR A 4 -12.46 3.13 -5.54
C TYR A 4 -11.58 2.59 -6.67
N LEU A 5 -10.68 1.65 -6.35
CA LEU A 5 -9.71 1.06 -7.28
C LEU A 5 -10.33 0.64 -8.63
N ASN A 6 -11.57 0.15 -8.61
CA ASN A 6 -12.28 -0.31 -9.80
C ASN A 6 -12.66 0.82 -10.80
N PHE A 7 -12.52 2.09 -10.39
CA PHE A 7 -12.89 3.25 -11.20
C PHE A 7 -11.71 4.19 -11.46
N GLU A 8 -10.49 3.79 -11.09
CA GLU A 8 -9.31 4.63 -11.24
C GLU A 8 -8.33 4.05 -12.26
N THR A 9 -7.97 4.85 -13.24
CA THR A 9 -6.94 4.47 -14.20
C THR A 9 -5.55 4.76 -13.64
N LYS A 10 -4.53 4.13 -14.23
CA LYS A 10 -3.13 4.42 -13.89
C LYS A 10 -2.81 5.89 -14.15
N GLU A 11 -3.40 6.45 -15.19
CA GLU A 11 -3.28 7.83 -15.61
C GLU A 11 -3.87 8.77 -14.55
N ASP A 12 -5.09 8.52 -14.07
CA ASP A 12 -5.73 9.36 -13.04
C ASP A 12 -4.90 9.39 -11.74
N VAL A 13 -4.37 8.23 -11.35
CA VAL A 13 -3.53 8.10 -10.16
C VAL A 13 -2.18 8.81 -10.37
N ALA A 14 -1.59 8.71 -11.55
CA ALA A 14 -0.36 9.42 -11.88
C ALA A 14 -0.55 10.94 -11.89
N GLU A 15 -1.66 11.45 -12.43
CA GLU A 15 -1.98 12.88 -12.41
C GLU A 15 -2.12 13.43 -10.98
N GLU A 16 -2.75 12.66 -10.09
CA GLU A 16 -3.01 13.11 -8.72
C GLU A 16 -1.80 12.98 -7.79
N PHE A 17 -0.88 12.03 -8.03
CA PHE A 17 0.21 11.70 -7.11
C PHE A 17 1.61 11.54 -7.75
N GLY A 18 1.69 11.23 -9.03
CA GLY A 18 2.90 10.72 -9.68
C GLY A 18 3.85 11.78 -10.26
N PHE A 19 3.39 13.02 -10.44
CA PHE A 19 4.20 14.11 -11.00
C PHE A 19 4.57 15.13 -9.93
N ILE A 20 5.72 15.79 -10.10
CA ILE A 20 6.24 16.77 -9.12
C ILE A 20 5.24 17.92 -8.91
N ASP A 21 4.43 18.24 -9.92
CA ASP A 21 3.38 19.25 -9.92
C ASP A 21 1.96 18.69 -9.65
N SER A 22 1.83 17.41 -9.31
CA SER A 22 0.58 16.79 -8.88
C SER A 22 0.02 17.42 -7.60
N ASN A 23 -1.30 17.46 -7.46
CA ASN A 23 -1.98 18.02 -6.28
C ASN A 23 -1.51 17.40 -4.96
N HIS A 24 -1.27 16.09 -4.98
CA HIS A 24 -0.82 15.31 -3.83
C HIS A 24 0.43 14.50 -4.17
N TYR A 25 1.44 15.14 -4.77
CA TYR A 25 2.69 14.48 -5.15
C TYR A 25 3.24 13.57 -4.03
N THR A 26 3.56 12.33 -4.41
CA THR A 26 4.28 11.39 -3.55
C THR A 26 5.60 11.01 -4.19
N PRO A 27 6.73 11.07 -3.45
CA PRO A 27 8.02 10.60 -3.95
C PRO A 27 8.14 9.06 -3.96
N TRP A 28 7.10 8.35 -3.52
CA TRP A 28 7.10 6.89 -3.39
C TRP A 28 6.61 6.25 -4.68
N PRO A 29 7.16 5.08 -5.09
CA PRO A 29 6.60 4.31 -6.20
C PRO A 29 5.13 3.97 -5.93
N ILE A 30 4.26 4.30 -6.88
CA ILE A 30 2.84 3.96 -6.81
C ILE A 30 2.62 2.68 -7.61
N VAL A 31 2.02 1.67 -6.97
CA VAL A 31 1.67 0.40 -7.60
C VAL A 31 0.16 0.23 -7.53
N LEU A 32 -0.46 -0.07 -8.67
CA LEU A 32 -1.90 -0.31 -8.80
C LEU A 32 -2.10 -1.75 -9.27
N PRO A 33 -2.25 -2.70 -8.32
CA PRO A 33 -2.57 -4.07 -8.65
C PRO A 33 -4.02 -4.18 -9.14
N THR A 34 -4.27 -5.16 -9.97
CA THR A 34 -5.60 -5.62 -10.39
C THR A 34 -6.04 -6.79 -9.52
N ASP A 35 -7.34 -7.10 -9.52
CA ASP A 35 -7.90 -8.22 -8.75
C ASP A 35 -7.28 -9.59 -9.13
N ASP A 36 -6.77 -9.70 -10.36
CA ASP A 36 -6.14 -10.91 -10.90
C ASP A 36 -4.64 -11.02 -10.56
N ASP A 37 -4.02 -9.98 -9.99
CA ASP A 37 -2.60 -9.99 -9.67
C ASP A 37 -2.31 -10.87 -8.44
N SER A 38 -1.48 -11.90 -8.65
CA SER A 38 -0.98 -12.77 -7.60
C SER A 38 0.23 -12.16 -6.89
N ILE A 39 0.38 -12.45 -5.61
CA ILE A 39 1.61 -12.11 -4.90
C ILE A 39 2.74 -13.04 -5.33
N GLN A 40 3.89 -12.45 -5.60
CA GLN A 40 5.11 -13.19 -5.90
C GLN A 40 6.00 -13.29 -4.66
N ARG A 41 6.40 -14.51 -4.29
CA ARG A 41 7.36 -14.75 -3.22
C ARG A 41 8.77 -14.41 -3.70
N ILE A 42 9.49 -13.59 -2.94
CA ILE A 42 10.83 -13.10 -3.32
C ILE A 42 11.86 -14.23 -3.40
N GLU A 43 11.76 -15.22 -2.51
CA GLU A 43 12.75 -16.29 -2.34
C GLU A 43 12.95 -17.17 -3.58
N ASP A 44 11.86 -17.47 -4.28
CA ASP A 44 11.85 -18.40 -5.43
C ASP A 44 11.04 -17.89 -6.62
N GLN A 45 10.59 -16.64 -6.57
CA GLN A 45 9.77 -15.99 -7.60
C GLN A 45 8.44 -16.72 -7.90
N ALA A 46 8.00 -17.60 -7.00
CA ALA A 46 6.75 -18.32 -7.16
C ALA A 46 5.56 -17.39 -6.92
N ASN A 47 4.60 -17.41 -7.86
CA ASN A 47 3.30 -16.80 -7.66
C ASN A 47 2.50 -17.64 -6.67
N LEU A 48 1.95 -16.98 -5.64
CA LEU A 48 0.99 -17.60 -4.74
C LEU A 48 -0.33 -17.81 -5.49
N SER A 49 -1.08 -18.84 -5.08
CA SER A 49 -2.42 -19.08 -5.63
C SER A 49 -3.46 -18.05 -5.16
N GLN A 50 -3.14 -17.30 -4.11
CA GLN A 50 -3.99 -16.26 -3.53
C GLN A 50 -3.78 -14.94 -4.26
N SER A 51 -4.86 -14.17 -4.41
CA SER A 51 -4.76 -12.79 -4.89
C SER A 51 -4.09 -11.89 -3.84
N ILE A 52 -3.64 -10.71 -4.26
CA ILE A 52 -3.09 -9.71 -3.33
C ILE A 52 -4.10 -9.35 -2.22
N PHE A 53 -5.39 -9.26 -2.55
CA PHE A 53 -6.44 -8.93 -1.58
C PHE A 53 -6.64 -10.05 -0.55
N GLU A 54 -6.63 -11.31 -0.99
CA GLU A 54 -6.78 -12.46 -0.10
C GLU A 54 -5.62 -12.57 0.89
N TYR A 55 -4.40 -12.30 0.43
CA TYR A 55 -3.21 -12.36 1.27
C TYR A 55 -3.22 -11.33 2.39
N TYR A 56 -3.70 -10.11 2.12
CA TYR A 56 -3.87 -9.06 3.13
C TYR A 56 -5.22 -9.14 3.88
N GLY A 57 -5.93 -10.28 3.80
CA GLY A 57 -7.11 -10.54 4.62
C GLY A 57 -8.41 -9.88 4.16
N LEU A 58 -8.52 -9.52 2.87
CA LEU A 58 -9.71 -8.89 2.27
C LEU A 58 -10.19 -7.64 3.04
N PRO A 59 -9.37 -6.58 3.13
CA PRO A 59 -9.72 -5.41 3.91
C PRO A 59 -11.01 -4.77 3.37
N GLY A 60 -12.02 -4.65 4.23
CA GLY A 60 -13.33 -4.09 3.87
C GLY A 60 -13.34 -2.56 3.71
N THR A 61 -12.23 -1.90 4.07
CA THR A 61 -12.00 -0.46 3.94
C THR A 61 -10.54 -0.23 3.54
N PRO A 62 -10.19 0.88 2.88
CA PRO A 62 -8.81 1.35 2.78
C PRO A 62 -8.04 1.20 4.10
N SER A 63 -6.93 0.47 4.05
CA SER A 63 -6.03 0.18 5.18
C SER A 63 -4.62 0.62 4.84
N LEU A 64 -3.87 1.06 5.85
CA LEU A 64 -2.47 1.46 5.74
C LEU A 64 -1.57 0.47 6.48
N PHE A 65 -0.53 -0.02 5.81
CA PHE A 65 0.44 -0.96 6.36
C PHE A 65 1.86 -0.41 6.20
N LEU A 66 2.72 -0.66 7.18
CA LEU A 66 4.17 -0.58 7.04
C LEU A 66 4.72 -1.99 6.86
N ILE A 67 5.39 -2.24 5.74
CA ILE A 67 5.96 -3.55 5.40
C ILE A 67 7.48 -3.39 5.25
N ASP A 68 8.26 -4.29 5.85
CA ASP A 68 9.72 -4.27 5.72
C ASP A 68 10.23 -4.90 4.42
N GLN A 69 11.56 -4.86 4.24
CA GLN A 69 12.23 -5.44 3.06
C GLN A 69 12.07 -6.95 2.90
N ASN A 70 11.67 -7.67 3.95
CA ASN A 70 11.42 -9.11 3.92
C ASN A 70 9.93 -9.42 3.67
N GLY A 71 9.09 -8.40 3.47
CA GLY A 71 7.65 -8.57 3.27
C GLY A 71 6.86 -8.79 4.57
N VAL A 72 7.44 -8.48 5.74
CA VAL A 72 6.76 -8.62 7.03
C VAL A 72 6.04 -7.32 7.39
N ILE A 73 4.76 -7.42 7.79
CA ILE A 73 3.99 -6.28 8.31
C ILE A 73 4.56 -5.89 9.67
N GLN A 74 5.08 -4.67 9.77
CA GLN A 74 5.68 -4.10 10.98
C GLN A 74 4.69 -3.21 11.75
N TRP A 75 3.69 -2.68 11.06
CA TRP A 75 2.60 -1.88 11.64
C TRP A 75 1.40 -1.90 10.69
N GLU A 76 0.20 -1.89 11.28
CA GLU A 76 -1.08 -1.81 10.57
C GLU A 76 -1.92 -0.72 11.24
N SER A 77 -2.63 0.08 10.44
CA SER A 77 -3.52 1.10 10.97
C SER A 77 -4.75 0.49 11.61
N ASP A 78 -5.11 1.01 12.78
CA ASP A 78 -6.34 0.68 13.50
C ASP A 78 -7.54 1.56 13.09
N THR A 79 -7.34 2.49 12.16
CA THR A 79 -8.33 3.48 11.74
C THR A 79 -8.43 3.59 10.23
N TYR A 80 -9.63 3.90 9.75
CA TYR A 80 -9.91 4.18 8.35
C TYR A 80 -9.26 5.48 7.85
N TYR A 81 -9.03 6.43 8.75
CA TYR A 81 -8.42 7.73 8.43
C TYR A 81 -7.13 7.94 9.24
N PRO A 82 -5.99 7.40 8.76
CA PRO A 82 -4.68 7.70 9.33
C PRO A 82 -4.44 9.22 9.35
N ASN A 83 -3.78 9.70 10.39
CA ASN A 83 -3.47 11.11 10.58
C ASN A 83 -2.02 11.30 11.02
N GLU A 84 -1.63 12.51 11.42
CA GLU A 84 -0.25 12.82 11.84
C GLU A 84 0.24 11.90 12.98
N ASN A 85 -0.63 11.47 13.90
CA ASN A 85 -0.25 10.53 14.94
C ASN A 85 0.12 9.16 14.34
N SER A 86 -0.64 8.71 13.34
CA SER A 86 -0.33 7.46 12.61
C SER A 86 1.04 7.52 11.95
N ILE A 87 1.43 8.67 11.40
CA ILE A 87 2.79 8.87 10.86
C ILE A 87 3.84 8.73 11.95
N GLY A 88 3.65 9.37 13.11
CA GLY A 88 4.57 9.24 14.24
C GLY A 88 4.68 7.81 14.78
N GLU A 89 3.62 6.99 14.65
CA GLU A 89 3.67 5.57 14.97
C GLU A 89 4.45 4.76 13.93
N ILE A 90 4.23 5.03 12.64
CA ILE A 90 4.98 4.43 11.53
C ILE A 90 6.47 4.73 11.68
N GLU A 91 6.85 5.97 11.97
CA GLU A 91 8.26 6.36 12.17
C GLU A 91 8.89 5.61 13.36
N LYS A 92 8.15 5.46 14.47
CA LYS A 92 8.61 4.67 15.63
C LYS A 92 8.73 3.18 15.30
N ALA A 93 7.81 2.64 14.51
CA ALA A 93 7.87 1.25 14.06
C ALA A 93 9.08 1.05 13.14
N TYR A 94 9.25 1.93 12.15
CA TYR A 94 10.38 1.92 11.22
C TYR A 94 11.73 1.94 11.95
N ASN A 95 11.92 2.86 12.89
CA ASN A 95 13.16 3.00 13.67
C ASN A 95 13.51 1.79 14.57
N LYS A 96 12.60 0.83 14.76
CA LYS A 96 12.88 -0.43 15.47
C LYS A 96 13.36 -1.55 14.55
N VAL A 97 13.11 -1.41 13.25
CA VAL A 97 13.36 -2.44 12.23
C VAL A 97 14.75 -2.27 11.60
N ILE A 98 15.25 -1.03 11.55
CA ILE A 98 16.63 -0.66 11.21
C ILE A 98 17.57 -0.73 12.42
#